data_AF-A0A4Q4Y309-F1
#
_entry.id   AF-A0A4Q4Y309-F1
#
_cell.length_a   1.000
_cell.length_b   1.000
_cell.length_c   1.000
_cell.angle_alpha   90.00
_cell.angle_beta   90.00
_cell.angle_gamma   90.00
#
_symmetry.space_group_name_H-M   'P 1'
#
loop_
_entity.id
_entity.type
_entity.pdbx_description
1 polymer ?
#
loop_
_entity_poly.entity_id
_entity_poly.type
_entity_poly.pdbx_seq_one_letter_code
_entity_poly.pdbx_strand_id
1 'polypeptide(L)'
;MIVQTIPVTEPMTLTAEPLTRSGFAPFGSVVANPAPSRLPSNTPPSAIASGTLPLGAVSANQGTAIQYRFLSPLCDLYARAPSRTPATPRLTMFVCGARKLEREQREWGRDPRDQWQLSRRQRWTPRLGHHGGDHRDDANRDDDGPRDGERGSGNDGDDDDDGPKSHSLFEVRVLERHPFTTQTFVPLAASGKRYLVVVAPSLEPGALDWDLPVPDESSSGAAAGADPRRGAMPGETGAAARLPGRGMPDLARIRAFVARGDQAVTYGAGTWHAPMVALGPPGSAIEFVVTQFANDVPREDCQEVALESWEEDVEGGSSRIMVRIPDASRSSKL
;
A
#
# COMPACT_ATOMS: atom_id res chain seq x y z
N MET A 1 3.34 -6.74 19.55
CA MET A 1 2.87 -7.72 20.56
C MET A 1 1.38 -7.85 20.36
N ILE A 2 0.88 -9.06 20.09
CA ILE A 2 -0.56 -9.28 19.92
C ILE A 2 -1.26 -8.96 21.25
N VAL A 3 -2.10 -7.93 21.23
CA VAL A 3 -2.90 -7.50 22.38
C VAL A 3 -4.32 -8.05 22.32
N GLN A 4 -4.80 -8.42 21.13
CA GLN A 4 -6.12 -9.01 20.96
C GLN A 4 -6.21 -9.84 19.68
N THR A 5 -7.08 -10.85 19.68
CA THR A 5 -7.56 -11.51 18.47
C THR A 5 -9.00 -11.07 18.21
N ILE A 6 -9.27 -10.55 17.00
CA ILE A 6 -10.57 -10.05 16.60
C ILE A 6 -11.17 -11.04 15.59
N PRO A 7 -12.35 -11.63 15.87
CA PRO A 7 -13.02 -12.49 14.91
C PRO A 7 -13.54 -11.65 13.74
N VAL A 8 -13.25 -12.09 12.52
CA VAL A 8 -13.91 -11.56 11.32
C VAL A 8 -15.22 -12.32 11.18
N THR A 9 -16.35 -11.64 11.43
CA THR A 9 -17.68 -12.29 11.47
C THR A 9 -18.33 -12.39 10.10
N GLU A 10 -17.98 -11.49 9.17
CA GLU A 10 -18.51 -11.45 7.82
C GLU A 10 -17.36 -11.31 6.81
N PRO A 11 -17.40 -12.02 5.67
CA PRO A 11 -16.41 -11.85 4.62
C PRO A 11 -16.47 -10.43 4.05
N MET A 12 -15.33 -9.78 3.94
CA MET A 12 -15.21 -8.41 3.45
C MET A 12 -14.21 -8.34 2.32
N THR A 13 -14.60 -7.71 1.20
CA THR A 13 -13.66 -7.39 0.12
C THR A 13 -13.71 -5.90 -0.19
N LEU A 14 -12.57 -5.22 -0.08
CA LEU A 14 -12.41 -3.81 -0.43
C LEU A 14 -11.44 -3.65 -1.59
N THR A 15 -11.62 -2.61 -2.41
CA THR A 15 -10.68 -2.29 -3.50
C THR A 15 -9.73 -1.19 -3.07
N ALA A 16 -8.43 -1.40 -3.27
CA ALA A 16 -7.43 -0.41 -2.96
C ALA A 16 -7.51 0.78 -3.94
N GLU A 17 -7.54 2.00 -3.41
CA GLU A 17 -7.57 3.24 -4.19
C GLU A 17 -6.15 3.80 -4.41
N PRO A 18 -5.90 4.69 -5.38
CA PRO A 18 -4.63 5.40 -5.46
C PRO A 18 -4.35 6.20 -4.17
N LEU A 19 -3.13 6.12 -3.64
CA LEU A 19 -2.75 6.92 -2.47
C LEU A 19 -2.74 8.41 -2.83
N THR A 20 -3.58 9.20 -2.17
CA THR A 20 -3.65 10.66 -2.30
C THR A 20 -3.55 11.30 -0.92
N ARG A 21 -3.10 12.56 -0.87
CA ARG A 21 -3.03 13.32 0.40
C ARG A 21 -4.39 13.48 1.05
N SER A 22 -5.42 13.84 0.28
CA SER A 22 -6.78 14.03 0.79
C SER A 22 -7.40 12.73 1.26
N GLY A 23 -7.24 11.64 0.51
CA GLY A 23 -7.77 10.32 0.88
C GLY A 23 -7.12 9.74 2.15
N PHE A 24 -5.83 10.05 2.36
CA PHE A 24 -5.07 9.53 3.51
C PHE A 24 -5.04 10.47 4.73
N ALA A 25 -5.46 11.73 4.59
CA ALA A 25 -5.42 12.74 5.65
C ALA A 25 -6.04 12.30 7.01
N PRO A 26 -7.14 11.50 7.06
CA PRO A 26 -7.68 11.03 8.33
C PRO A 26 -6.76 10.07 9.11
N PHE A 27 -5.78 9.47 8.45
CA PHE A 27 -4.91 8.41 8.98
C PHE A 27 -3.45 8.88 9.16
N GLY A 28 -3.11 10.05 8.62
CA GLY A 28 -1.74 10.54 8.61
C GLY A 28 -1.45 11.45 7.43
N SER A 29 -0.24 11.37 6.89
CA SER A 29 0.25 12.23 5.82
C SER A 29 0.95 11.45 4.71
N VAL A 30 0.83 11.94 3.48
CA VAL A 30 1.56 11.42 2.31
C VAL A 30 2.72 12.35 2.00
N VAL A 31 3.94 11.84 2.11
CA VAL A 31 5.17 12.58 1.83
C VAL A 31 5.59 12.31 0.39
N ALA A 32 5.43 13.34 -0.46
CA ALA A 32 5.83 13.33 -1.87
C ALA A 32 6.04 14.78 -2.31
N ASN A 33 6.65 15.01 -3.48
CA ASN A 33 6.77 16.35 -4.05
C ASN A 33 5.36 16.95 -4.25
N PRO A 34 4.98 18.04 -3.54
CA PRO A 34 3.64 18.63 -3.62
C PRO A 34 3.35 19.33 -4.96
N ALA A 35 4.38 19.69 -5.72
CA ALA A 35 4.23 20.36 -7.00
C ALA A 35 5.29 19.86 -8.00
N PRO A 36 5.12 18.63 -8.54
CA PRO A 36 6.10 18.01 -9.44
C PRO A 36 6.43 18.83 -10.69
N SER A 37 5.50 19.67 -11.17
CA SER A 37 5.69 20.57 -12.30
C SER A 37 6.47 21.85 -11.96
N ARG A 38 6.69 22.14 -10.68
CA ARG A 38 7.41 23.32 -10.18
C ARG A 38 8.84 22.91 -9.82
N LEU A 39 9.75 23.24 -10.72
CA LEU A 39 11.19 23.04 -10.58
C LEU A 39 11.88 24.36 -10.25
N PRO A 40 13.04 24.34 -9.57
CA PRO A 40 13.83 25.56 -9.34
C PRO A 40 14.14 26.31 -10.64
N SER A 41 14.38 25.60 -11.74
CA SER A 41 14.68 26.19 -13.05
C SER A 41 13.50 26.91 -13.71
N ASN A 42 12.26 26.61 -13.31
CA ASN A 42 11.05 27.19 -13.91
C ASN A 42 10.16 27.95 -12.90
N THR A 43 10.59 28.06 -11.65
CA THR A 43 9.85 28.71 -10.56
C THR A 43 10.77 29.71 -9.87
N PRO A 44 10.72 31.01 -10.24
CA PRO A 44 11.63 32.00 -9.70
C PRO A 44 11.41 32.20 -8.19
N PRO A 45 12.45 32.58 -7.42
CA PRO A 45 12.36 32.77 -5.96
C PRO A 45 11.23 33.72 -5.53
N SER A 46 10.95 34.76 -6.32
CA SER A 46 9.85 35.70 -6.07
C SER A 46 8.47 35.03 -6.09
N ALA A 47 8.25 34.06 -6.98
CA ALA A 47 7.00 33.30 -7.07
C ALA A 47 6.83 32.29 -5.91
N ILE A 48 7.94 31.88 -5.28
CA ILE A 48 7.91 31.05 -4.08
C ILE A 48 7.59 31.94 -2.87
N ALA A 49 8.24 33.10 -2.77
CA ALA A 49 8.06 34.07 -1.69
C ALA A 49 6.63 34.65 -1.63
N SER A 50 5.90 34.68 -2.74
CA SER A 50 4.50 35.12 -2.77
C SER A 50 3.54 34.14 -2.09
N GLY A 51 4.00 32.99 -1.60
CA GLY A 51 3.17 32.01 -0.90
C GLY A 51 2.27 31.17 -1.82
N THR A 52 2.49 31.23 -3.13
CA THR A 52 1.69 30.51 -4.13
C THR A 52 1.91 28.99 -4.07
N LEU A 53 3.08 28.56 -3.60
CA LEU A 53 3.41 27.15 -3.44
C LEU A 53 2.99 26.63 -2.05
N PRO A 54 2.52 25.37 -1.96
CA PRO A 54 1.97 24.82 -0.73
C PRO A 54 3.06 24.46 0.29
N LEU A 55 2.62 24.08 1.50
CA LEU A 55 3.47 23.48 2.54
C LEU A 55 4.69 24.32 2.94
N GLY A 56 4.49 25.64 2.97
CA GLY A 56 5.50 26.61 3.42
C GLY A 56 6.75 26.61 2.56
N ALA A 57 6.58 26.39 1.25
CA ALA A 57 7.66 26.40 0.28
C ALA A 57 8.54 27.66 0.41
N VAL A 58 9.85 27.47 0.39
CA VAL A 58 10.83 28.56 0.33
C VAL A 58 11.87 28.25 -0.73
N SER A 59 12.38 29.31 -1.38
CA SER A 59 13.56 29.19 -2.23
C SER A 59 14.78 28.93 -1.34
N ALA A 60 15.57 27.91 -1.68
CA ALA A 60 16.77 27.50 -0.95
C ALA A 60 17.97 27.39 -1.90
N ASN A 61 19.17 27.17 -1.35
CA ASN A 61 20.42 26.96 -2.10
C ASN A 61 20.67 28.01 -3.20
N GLN A 62 20.60 29.29 -2.84
CA GLN A 62 20.74 30.42 -3.78
C GLN A 62 19.80 30.35 -5.00
N GLY A 63 18.60 29.77 -4.86
CA GLY A 63 17.60 29.67 -5.94
C GLY A 63 17.62 28.35 -6.70
N THR A 64 18.52 27.42 -6.36
CA THR A 64 18.63 26.11 -7.03
C THR A 64 17.80 25.01 -6.38
N ALA A 65 17.09 25.29 -5.28
CA ALA A 65 16.21 24.34 -4.61
C ALA A 65 14.90 25.00 -4.15
N ILE A 66 13.83 24.21 -4.11
CA ILE A 66 12.59 24.55 -3.43
C ILE A 66 12.48 23.65 -2.20
N GLN A 67 12.47 24.24 -1.01
CA GLN A 67 12.30 23.51 0.23
C GLN A 67 10.84 23.59 0.70
N TYR A 68 10.15 22.45 0.71
CA TYR A 68 8.82 22.31 1.30
C TYR A 68 8.97 21.93 2.78
N ARG A 69 8.73 22.89 3.67
CA ARG A 69 9.11 22.77 5.09
C ARG A 69 8.17 21.90 5.92
N PHE A 70 6.97 21.64 5.41
CA PHE A 70 5.89 21.07 6.21
C PHE A 70 5.20 19.89 5.52
N LEU A 71 6.00 18.89 5.13
CA LEU A 71 5.50 17.70 4.43
C LEU A 71 4.70 16.74 5.32
N SER A 72 5.16 16.54 6.56
CA SER A 72 4.52 15.66 7.54
C SER A 72 4.98 16.01 8.95
N PRO A 73 4.08 16.02 9.96
CA PRO A 73 4.48 16.15 11.35
C PRO A 73 5.13 14.87 11.86
N LEU A 74 6.19 14.99 12.66
CA LEU A 74 6.72 13.91 13.49
C LEU A 74 6.23 14.13 14.93
N CYS A 75 5.66 13.10 15.54
CA CYS A 75 5.05 13.17 16.86
C CYS A 75 5.75 12.22 17.83
N ASP A 76 6.12 12.73 19.00
CA ASP A 76 6.61 11.99 20.16
C ASP A 76 5.68 12.30 21.34
N LEU A 77 4.97 11.30 21.82
CA LEU A 77 4.05 11.38 22.96
C LEU A 77 4.51 10.53 24.14
N TYR A 78 5.72 9.96 24.13
CA TYR A 78 6.16 9.04 25.19
C TYR A 78 6.32 9.71 26.56
N ALA A 79 6.47 11.03 26.62
CA ALA A 79 6.37 11.79 27.88
C ALA A 79 5.02 11.60 28.60
N ARG A 80 3.98 11.20 27.85
CA ARG A 80 2.62 10.91 28.31
C ARG A 80 2.36 9.41 28.48
N ALA A 81 3.37 8.57 28.30
CA ALA A 81 3.26 7.12 28.48
C ALA A 81 3.24 6.72 29.96
N PRO A 82 2.49 5.67 30.34
CA PRO A 82 2.44 5.19 31.72
C PRO A 82 3.81 4.82 32.30
N SER A 83 4.70 4.24 31.51
CA SER A 83 6.05 3.85 31.95
C SER A 83 6.91 5.04 32.39
N ARG A 84 6.64 6.24 31.86
CA ARG A 84 7.51 7.42 31.95
C ARG A 84 8.93 7.18 31.40
N THR A 85 9.14 6.10 30.66
CA THR A 85 10.42 5.82 30.00
C THR A 85 10.59 6.78 28.82
N PRO A 86 11.68 7.56 28.77
CA PRO A 86 11.92 8.49 27.67
C PRO A 86 12.14 7.73 26.36
N ALA A 87 11.58 8.25 25.28
CA ALA A 87 11.83 7.72 23.95
C ALA A 87 13.09 8.31 23.33
N THR A 88 13.58 7.63 22.29
CA THR A 88 14.59 8.16 21.38
C THR A 88 14.10 8.09 19.95
N PRO A 89 14.49 9.05 19.07
CA PRO A 89 14.21 8.95 17.65
C PRO A 89 14.99 7.77 17.05
N ARG A 90 14.32 6.99 16.22
CA ARG A 90 14.86 5.84 15.52
C ARG A 90 14.81 6.08 14.02
N LEU A 91 15.89 5.72 13.35
CA LEU A 91 15.98 5.60 11.90
C LEU A 91 16.44 4.18 11.58
N THR A 92 15.56 3.39 10.99
CA THR A 92 15.78 1.95 10.73
C THR A 92 15.51 1.62 9.27
N MET A 93 15.92 0.43 8.83
CA MET A 93 15.69 -0.07 7.48
C MET A 93 14.79 -1.30 7.53
N PHE A 94 13.75 -1.31 6.70
CA PHE A 94 12.90 -2.48 6.49
C PHE A 94 13.09 -2.96 5.04
N VAL A 95 13.55 -4.20 4.86
CA VAL A 95 13.62 -4.85 3.56
C VAL A 95 12.40 -5.76 3.42
N CYS A 96 11.37 -5.25 2.73
CA CYS A 96 10.07 -5.91 2.63
C CYS A 96 9.98 -6.73 1.35
N GLY A 97 9.99 -8.06 1.46
CA GLY A 97 9.72 -8.96 0.34
C GLY A 97 8.29 -8.80 -0.20
N ALA A 98 8.12 -8.94 -1.52
CA ALA A 98 6.82 -8.88 -2.17
C ALA A 98 5.87 -9.94 -1.61
N ARG A 99 4.65 -9.52 -1.23
CA ARG A 99 3.65 -10.45 -0.68
C ARG A 99 3.05 -11.33 -1.77
N LYS A 100 2.77 -12.59 -1.42
CA LYS A 100 2.01 -13.50 -2.28
C LYS A 100 0.58 -12.98 -2.38
N LEU A 101 0.08 -12.86 -3.60
CA LEU A 101 -1.30 -12.44 -3.89
C LEU A 101 -2.09 -13.63 -4.41
N GLU A 102 -3.36 -13.69 -4.05
CA GLU A 102 -4.32 -14.64 -4.61
C GLU A 102 -4.88 -14.08 -5.91
N ARG A 103 -5.25 -14.96 -6.84
CA ARG A 103 -6.02 -14.54 -8.03
C ARG A 103 -7.49 -14.58 -7.67
N GLU A 104 -8.20 -13.49 -7.94
CA GLU A 104 -9.65 -13.49 -7.86
C GLU A 104 -10.20 -14.51 -8.87
N GLN A 105 -10.70 -15.64 -8.38
CA GLN A 105 -11.43 -16.59 -9.21
C GLN A 105 -12.78 -15.97 -9.54
N ARG A 106 -13.07 -15.78 -10.82
CA ARG A 106 -14.46 -15.54 -11.22
C ARG A 106 -15.19 -16.86 -11.03
N GLU A 107 -16.29 -16.86 -10.28
CA GLU A 107 -17.31 -17.89 -10.45
C GLU A 107 -17.73 -17.85 -11.92
N TRP A 108 -17.24 -18.78 -12.72
CA TRP A 108 -17.88 -19.07 -13.99
C TRP A 108 -19.24 -19.63 -13.60
N GLY A 109 -20.26 -18.77 -13.62
CA GLY A 109 -21.64 -19.24 -13.64
C GLY A 109 -21.71 -20.31 -14.72
N ARG A 110 -21.91 -21.56 -14.31
CA ARG A 110 -22.06 -22.68 -15.24
C ARG A 110 -23.21 -22.33 -16.18
N ASP A 111 -22.93 -21.91 -17.42
CA ASP A 111 -23.98 -21.82 -18.43
C ASP A 111 -24.48 -23.25 -18.66
N PRO A 112 -25.76 -23.55 -18.42
CA PRO A 112 -26.32 -24.88 -18.66
C PRO A 112 -26.14 -25.36 -20.12
N ARG A 113 -25.84 -24.45 -21.07
CA ARG A 113 -25.62 -24.76 -22.47
C ARG A 113 -24.28 -25.43 -22.78
N ASP A 114 -23.27 -25.30 -21.93
CA ASP A 114 -21.96 -25.94 -22.15
C ASP A 114 -21.97 -27.46 -21.89
N GLN A 115 -22.97 -27.97 -21.18
CA GLN A 115 -23.14 -29.43 -20.98
C GLN A 115 -23.57 -30.17 -22.26
N TRP A 116 -24.15 -29.46 -23.23
CA TRP A 116 -24.61 -30.06 -24.48
C TRP A 116 -23.47 -30.37 -25.47
N GLN A 117 -22.33 -29.68 -25.39
CA GLN A 117 -21.22 -29.87 -26.34
C GLN A 117 -20.27 -31.01 -25.95
N LEU A 118 -20.13 -31.30 -24.66
CA LEU A 118 -19.26 -32.38 -24.15
C LEU A 118 -19.87 -33.79 -24.36
N SER A 119 -21.18 -33.90 -24.53
CA SER A 119 -21.88 -35.18 -24.74
C SER A 119 -21.85 -35.70 -26.19
N ARG A 120 -21.44 -34.87 -27.17
CA ARG A 120 -21.26 -35.31 -28.58
C ARG A 120 -19.85 -35.75 -28.96
N ARG A 121 -18.82 -35.37 -28.19
CA ARG A 121 -17.43 -35.75 -28.50
C ARG A 121 -17.03 -37.16 -28.05
N GLN A 122 -17.86 -37.85 -27.28
CA GLN A 122 -17.60 -39.24 -26.83
C GLN A 122 -18.16 -40.34 -27.75
N ARG A 123 -18.64 -39.98 -28.96
CA ARG A 123 -19.14 -40.97 -29.90
C ARG A 123 -18.50 -40.71 -31.26
N TRP A 124 -17.29 -41.21 -31.47
CA TRP A 124 -16.70 -41.66 -32.74
C TRP A 124 -15.18 -41.83 -32.57
N THR A 125 -14.70 -43.07 -32.43
CA THR A 125 -13.30 -43.45 -32.63
C THR A 125 -13.22 -44.57 -33.65
N PRO A 126 -12.54 -44.38 -34.80
CA PRO A 126 -12.13 -45.48 -35.67
C PRO A 126 -10.74 -45.98 -35.25
N ARG A 127 -10.60 -47.30 -35.13
CA ARG A 127 -9.32 -47.99 -34.93
C ARG A 127 -8.59 -48.18 -36.26
N LEU A 128 -7.34 -47.76 -36.35
CA LEU A 128 -6.29 -48.17 -37.31
C LEU A 128 -4.97 -48.14 -36.51
N GLY A 129 -4.04 -49.09 -36.52
CA GLY A 129 -3.66 -50.07 -37.53
C GLY A 129 -2.18 -49.87 -37.86
N HIS A 130 -1.32 -50.82 -37.50
CA HIS A 130 0.15 -50.83 -37.53
C HIS A 130 0.84 -50.59 -38.90
N HIS A 131 2.14 -50.22 -38.80
CA HIS A 131 3.33 -50.43 -39.68
C HIS A 131 4.03 -49.09 -40.03
N GLY A 132 5.35 -48.90 -40.05
CA GLY A 132 6.55 -49.72 -39.82
C GLY A 132 7.76 -49.07 -40.53
N GLY A 133 8.91 -48.96 -39.86
CA GLY A 133 10.29 -48.77 -40.38
C GLY A 133 10.63 -47.51 -41.21
N ASP A 134 11.88 -47.13 -41.50
CA ASP A 134 13.22 -47.31 -40.91
C ASP A 134 14.18 -46.36 -41.69
N HIS A 135 15.29 -45.95 -41.07
CA HIS A 135 16.60 -45.46 -41.65
C HIS A 135 16.72 -44.18 -42.55
N ARG A 136 17.52 -43.17 -42.11
CA ARG A 136 18.95 -42.78 -42.45
C ARG A 136 19.11 -42.09 -43.82
N ASP A 137 20.00 -41.16 -44.14
CA ASP A 137 21.07 -40.33 -43.53
C ASP A 137 21.38 -39.19 -44.57
N ASP A 138 22.33 -38.30 -44.24
CA ASP A 138 23.21 -37.51 -45.14
C ASP A 138 22.90 -36.03 -45.50
N ALA A 139 23.63 -35.15 -44.78
CA ALA A 139 24.73 -34.29 -45.24
C ALA A 139 24.53 -33.16 -46.30
N ASN A 140 24.72 -31.93 -45.80
CA ASN A 140 25.66 -30.88 -46.25
C ASN A 140 25.49 -30.21 -47.63
N ARG A 141 25.37 -28.87 -47.65
CA ARG A 141 26.25 -27.93 -48.40
C ARG A 141 25.81 -26.46 -48.29
N ASP A 142 26.84 -25.63 -48.30
CA ASP A 142 26.90 -24.16 -48.28
C ASP A 142 26.33 -23.51 -49.55
N ASP A 143 26.00 -22.20 -49.49
CA ASP A 143 26.63 -21.12 -50.30
C ASP A 143 25.73 -19.90 -50.65
N ASP A 144 26.33 -18.72 -50.51
CA ASP A 144 26.17 -17.40 -51.17
C ASP A 144 24.83 -16.61 -51.32
N GLY A 145 24.80 -15.43 -50.68
CA GLY A 145 24.77 -14.14 -51.40
C GLY A 145 23.45 -13.34 -51.50
N PRO A 146 23.48 -11.98 -51.42
CA PRO A 146 22.35 -11.13 -51.00
C PRO A 146 21.61 -10.44 -52.16
N ARG A 147 20.31 -10.12 -51.99
CA ARG A 147 19.60 -9.10 -52.80
C ARG A 147 18.48 -8.38 -52.05
N ASP A 148 18.50 -7.07 -52.23
CA ASP A 148 17.54 -6.06 -51.79
C ASP A 148 16.13 -6.24 -52.39
N GLY A 149 15.12 -5.70 -51.72
CA GLY A 149 13.78 -5.55 -52.31
C GLY A 149 12.68 -5.26 -51.31
N GLU A 150 12.38 -3.97 -51.14
CA GLU A 150 11.23 -3.41 -50.44
C GLU A 150 9.89 -4.11 -50.76
N ARG A 151 9.07 -4.32 -49.74
CA ARG A 151 7.63 -4.02 -49.73
C ARG A 151 7.10 -4.07 -48.30
N GLY A 152 6.77 -2.91 -47.77
CA GLY A 152 6.01 -2.77 -46.54
C GLY A 152 4.59 -3.32 -46.74
N SER A 153 4.17 -4.14 -45.79
CA SER A 153 2.77 -4.29 -45.41
C SER A 153 2.69 -4.00 -43.92
N GLY A 154 2.25 -2.79 -43.59
CA GLY A 154 1.87 -2.46 -42.22
C GLY A 154 0.75 -3.39 -41.78
N ASN A 155 1.00 -4.14 -40.72
CA ASN A 155 -0.02 -4.77 -39.93
C ASN A 155 0.00 -4.08 -38.57
N ASP A 156 -0.52 -2.85 -38.54
CA ASP A 156 -0.94 -2.19 -37.31
C ASP A 156 -2.23 -2.89 -36.86
N GLY A 157 -2.06 -4.12 -36.37
CA GLY A 157 -3.05 -4.78 -35.55
C GLY A 157 -2.85 -4.28 -34.13
N ASP A 158 -3.56 -3.21 -33.79
CA ASP A 158 -3.91 -2.92 -32.40
C ASP A 158 -4.77 -4.08 -31.89
N ASP A 159 -4.11 -5.16 -31.48
CA ASP A 159 -4.72 -6.22 -30.69
C ASP A 159 -4.97 -5.64 -29.29
N ASP A 160 -6.07 -4.88 -29.17
CA ASP A 160 -6.74 -4.64 -27.90
C ASP A 160 -7.21 -6.01 -27.35
N ASP A 161 -6.30 -6.71 -26.68
CA ASP A 161 -6.56 -7.89 -25.87
C ASP A 161 -7.47 -7.48 -24.69
N ASP A 162 -8.77 -7.38 -24.94
CA ASP A 162 -9.81 -7.12 -23.94
C ASP A 162 -10.18 -8.42 -23.20
N GLY A 163 -9.16 -9.20 -22.82
CA GLY A 163 -9.28 -10.37 -21.99
C GLY A 163 -9.83 -10.03 -20.60
N PRO A 164 -10.52 -10.97 -19.92
CA PRO A 164 -11.13 -10.72 -18.62
C PRO A 164 -10.06 -10.36 -17.58
N LYS A 165 -10.08 -9.09 -17.15
CA LYS A 165 -9.16 -8.52 -16.16
C LYS A 165 -9.25 -9.33 -14.86
N SER A 166 -8.14 -9.98 -14.48
CA SER A 166 -8.01 -10.76 -13.24
C SER A 166 -7.41 -9.88 -12.15
N HIS A 167 -8.13 -9.64 -11.07
CA HIS A 167 -7.58 -8.87 -9.96
C HIS A 167 -6.73 -9.74 -9.03
N SER A 168 -5.71 -9.12 -8.44
CA SER A 168 -4.92 -9.73 -7.38
C SER A 168 -5.52 -9.37 -6.02
N LEU A 169 -5.61 -10.34 -5.12
CA LEU A 169 -6.18 -10.22 -3.78
C LEU A 169 -5.08 -10.37 -2.72
N PHE A 170 -5.12 -9.53 -1.70
CA PHE A 170 -4.27 -9.61 -0.51
C PHE A 170 -5.14 -9.80 0.74
N GLU A 171 -4.87 -10.82 1.53
CA GLU A 171 -5.58 -11.06 2.80
C GLU A 171 -4.95 -10.22 3.94
N VAL A 172 -5.79 -9.45 4.63
CA VAL A 172 -5.38 -8.70 5.82
C VAL A 172 -5.59 -9.57 7.05
N ARG A 173 -4.48 -9.97 7.68
CA ARG A 173 -4.49 -10.84 8.89
C ARG A 173 -4.11 -10.12 10.17
N VAL A 174 -3.47 -8.96 10.07
CA VAL A 174 -2.91 -8.24 11.20
C VAL A 174 -3.09 -6.74 10.96
N LEU A 175 -3.47 -6.03 12.01
CA LEU A 175 -3.32 -4.58 12.11
C LEU A 175 -2.50 -4.25 13.35
N GLU A 176 -1.66 -3.24 13.26
CA GLU A 176 -0.85 -2.71 14.34
C GLU A 176 -1.04 -1.19 14.48
N ARG A 177 -0.70 -0.65 15.65
CA ARG A 177 -0.62 0.78 15.89
C ARG A 177 0.51 1.14 16.83
N HIS A 178 0.94 2.39 16.72
CA HIS A 178 1.94 3.03 17.57
C HIS A 178 1.29 4.21 18.33
N PRO A 179 0.75 4.00 19.54
CA PRO A 179 -0.08 5.02 20.22
C PRO A 179 0.69 6.27 20.63
N PHE A 180 2.02 6.20 20.77
CA PHE A 180 2.84 7.32 21.26
C PHE A 180 3.73 7.97 20.20
N THR A 181 3.65 7.55 18.94
CA THR A 181 4.51 8.10 17.88
C THR A 181 3.84 8.05 16.52
N THR A 182 4.17 9.02 15.67
CA THR A 182 4.03 8.81 14.22
C THR A 182 5.05 7.77 13.75
N GLN A 183 4.74 7.03 12.69
CA GLN A 183 5.69 6.15 12.02
C GLN A 183 5.71 6.46 10.53
N THR A 184 6.89 6.76 9.99
CA THR A 184 7.04 7.11 8.58
C THR A 184 7.80 6.02 7.84
N PHE A 185 7.26 5.53 6.73
CA PHE A 185 7.95 4.64 5.80
C PHE A 185 8.31 5.41 4.52
N VAL A 186 9.60 5.52 4.25
CA VAL A 186 10.15 6.16 3.05
C VAL A 186 10.77 5.12 2.14
N PRO A 187 10.13 4.79 1.00
CA PRO A 187 10.75 3.87 0.04
C PRO A 187 12.06 4.48 -0.49
N LEU A 188 13.12 3.68 -0.52
CA LEU A 188 14.37 4.03 -1.22
C LEU A 188 14.31 3.67 -2.71
N ALA A 189 13.24 3.02 -3.14
CA ALA A 189 13.13 2.49 -4.48
C ALA A 189 12.89 3.57 -5.56
N ALA A 190 13.44 3.31 -6.75
CA ALA A 190 13.17 4.08 -7.96
C ALA A 190 11.73 3.87 -8.49
N SER A 191 11.39 4.64 -9.53
CA SER A 191 10.10 4.59 -10.24
C SER A 191 9.66 3.16 -10.58
N GLY A 192 8.36 2.88 -10.42
CA GLY A 192 7.74 1.61 -10.85
C GLY A 192 7.49 0.59 -9.73
N LYS A 193 8.09 0.76 -8.55
CA LYS A 193 7.66 -0.01 -7.36
C LYS A 193 6.35 0.54 -6.82
N ARG A 194 5.55 -0.36 -6.24
CA ARG A 194 4.27 -0.05 -5.59
C ARG A 194 4.17 -0.83 -4.29
N TYR A 195 3.44 -0.31 -3.34
CA TYR A 195 3.17 -1.00 -2.08
C TYR A 195 1.74 -0.70 -1.63
N LEU A 196 1.17 -1.61 -0.86
CA LEU A 196 -0.18 -1.48 -0.32
C LEU A 196 -0.12 -0.89 1.09
N VAL A 197 -1.00 0.07 1.36
CA VAL A 197 -1.23 0.70 2.65
C VAL A 197 -2.66 0.36 3.07
N VAL A 198 -2.82 -0.33 4.19
CA VAL A 198 -4.14 -0.68 4.75
C VAL A 198 -4.24 0.00 6.10
N VAL A 199 -5.32 0.73 6.34
CA VAL A 199 -5.54 1.53 7.56
C VAL A 199 -6.97 1.40 8.05
N ALA A 200 -7.18 1.56 9.34
CA ALA A 200 -8.50 1.63 9.95
C ALA A 200 -8.56 2.78 10.97
N PRO A 201 -9.71 3.47 11.11
CA PRO A 201 -9.93 4.33 12.26
C PRO A 201 -10.07 3.47 13.53
N SER A 202 -10.05 4.12 14.69
CA SER A 202 -10.36 3.44 15.96
C SER A 202 -11.85 3.54 16.26
N LEU A 203 -12.41 2.50 16.85
CA LEU A 203 -13.69 2.54 17.55
C LEU A 203 -13.60 3.46 18.77
N GLU A 204 -14.74 3.77 19.39
CA GLU A 204 -14.73 4.34 20.73
C GLU A 204 -14.17 3.32 21.73
N PRO A 205 -13.47 3.76 22.79
CA PRO A 205 -12.92 2.87 23.80
C PRO A 205 -13.96 1.94 24.44
N GLY A 206 -13.57 0.69 24.69
CA GLY A 206 -14.46 -0.35 25.20
C GLY A 206 -13.80 -1.31 26.17
N ALA A 207 -14.50 -2.41 26.47
CA ALA A 207 -14.02 -3.42 27.42
C ALA A 207 -12.83 -4.23 26.91
N LEU A 208 -12.58 -4.29 25.60
CA LEU A 208 -11.47 -5.06 25.02
C LEU A 208 -10.14 -4.31 25.03
N ASP A 209 -10.17 -2.99 25.24
CA ASP A 209 -9.00 -2.11 25.18
C ASP A 209 -8.70 -1.39 26.49
N TRP A 210 -9.44 -1.70 27.56
CA TRP A 210 -9.46 -0.94 28.81
C TRP A 210 -8.08 -0.75 29.47
N ASP A 211 -7.16 -1.71 29.28
CA ASP A 211 -5.83 -1.74 29.87
C ASP A 211 -4.71 -1.38 28.88
N LEU A 212 -5.06 -0.98 27.65
CA LEU A 212 -4.07 -0.62 26.65
C LEU A 212 -3.48 0.76 26.94
N PRO A 213 -2.14 0.89 26.97
CA PRO A 213 -1.51 2.17 27.21
C PRO A 213 -1.76 3.11 26.02
N VAL A 214 -2.13 4.35 26.34
CA VAL A 214 -2.30 5.46 25.40
C VAL A 214 -1.80 6.75 26.06
N PRO A 215 -1.53 7.82 25.29
CA PRO A 215 -1.16 9.12 25.84
C PRO A 215 -2.18 9.62 26.86
N ASP A 216 -1.70 9.91 28.07
CA ASP A 216 -2.54 10.43 29.15
C ASP A 216 -3.09 11.83 28.80
N GLU A 217 -4.43 11.91 28.73
CA GLU A 217 -5.21 13.14 28.52
C GLU A 217 -5.08 14.12 29.71
N SER A 218 -4.85 13.61 30.92
CA SER A 218 -4.78 14.42 32.14
C SER A 218 -3.43 15.13 32.32
N SER A 219 -2.41 14.68 31.58
CA SER A 219 -1.09 15.31 31.58
C SER A 219 -1.09 16.53 30.66
N SER A 220 -1.56 17.69 31.11
CA SER A 220 -1.35 18.97 30.41
C SER A 220 0.12 19.44 30.45
N GLY A 221 1.08 18.53 30.33
CA GLY A 221 2.48 18.84 30.11
C GLY A 221 2.61 19.37 28.69
N ALA A 222 2.90 20.66 28.59
CA ALA A 222 3.09 21.41 27.35
C ALA A 222 3.74 20.54 26.25
N ALA A 223 3.22 20.64 25.02
CA ALA A 223 3.95 20.19 23.85
C ALA A 223 5.34 20.87 23.89
N ALA A 224 6.35 20.14 24.38
CA ALA A 224 7.72 20.59 24.44
C ALA A 224 8.24 20.60 23.00
N GLY A 225 7.99 21.71 22.29
CA GLY A 225 8.40 21.87 20.89
C GLY A 225 7.60 22.87 20.07
N ALA A 226 6.49 23.43 20.57
CA ALA A 226 5.79 24.49 19.82
C ALA A 226 6.53 25.83 19.96
N ASP A 227 7.43 26.14 19.03
CA ASP A 227 7.98 27.49 18.86
C ASP A 227 6.83 28.48 18.58
N PRO A 228 6.62 29.52 19.42
CA PRO A 228 5.55 30.50 19.21
C PRO A 228 5.72 31.35 17.93
N ARG A 229 6.84 31.20 17.19
CA ARG A 229 7.04 31.77 15.84
C ARG A 229 6.56 30.86 14.70
N ARG A 230 6.04 29.67 15.00
CA ARG A 230 5.42 28.79 14.02
C ARG A 230 4.04 29.36 13.69
N GLY A 231 3.99 30.24 12.68
CA GLY A 231 2.72 30.66 12.09
C GLY A 231 1.88 29.42 11.77
N ALA A 232 0.59 29.46 12.12
CA ALA A 232 -0.31 28.32 11.99
C ALA A 232 -0.13 27.67 10.62
N MET A 233 0.14 26.36 10.64
CA MET A 233 0.25 25.58 9.42
C MET A 233 -1.06 25.69 8.63
N PRO A 234 -1.04 25.92 7.31
CA PRO A 234 -2.24 25.73 6.50
C PRO A 234 -2.67 24.27 6.62
N GLY A 235 -3.71 24.00 7.42
CA GLY A 235 -4.14 22.67 7.87
C GLY A 235 -4.33 22.52 9.39
N GLU A 236 -3.85 23.46 10.21
CA GLU A 236 -4.06 23.49 11.68
C GLU A 236 -5.46 24.02 12.08
N THR A 237 -6.31 24.43 11.13
CA THR A 237 -7.69 24.88 11.38
C THR A 237 -8.73 23.78 11.25
N GLY A 238 -8.42 22.56 11.68
CA GLY A 238 -9.37 21.44 11.70
C GLY A 238 -8.90 20.33 12.65
N ALA A 239 -9.24 20.47 13.94
CA ALA A 239 -8.78 19.70 15.09
C ALA A 239 -7.35 20.05 15.54
N ALA A 240 -7.24 20.78 16.66
CA ALA A 240 -6.12 20.53 17.56
C ALA A 240 -6.06 19.01 17.75
N ALA A 241 -4.97 18.36 17.32
CA ALA A 241 -4.91 16.91 17.17
C ALA A 241 -5.31 16.25 18.50
N ARG A 242 -6.52 15.68 18.54
CA ARG A 242 -7.01 14.90 19.68
C ARG A 242 -5.98 13.79 19.91
N LEU A 243 -5.58 13.59 21.16
CA LEU A 243 -4.65 12.50 21.48
C LEU A 243 -5.27 11.17 21.02
N PRO A 244 -4.44 10.22 20.56
CA PRO A 244 -4.95 8.94 20.13
C PRO A 244 -5.64 8.21 21.29
N GLY A 245 -6.87 7.76 21.05
CA GLY A 245 -7.62 6.95 21.99
C GLY A 245 -7.19 5.48 21.96
N ARG A 246 -7.72 4.69 22.90
CA ARG A 246 -7.40 3.27 23.06
C ARG A 246 -8.24 2.31 22.21
N GLY A 247 -9.26 2.80 21.51
CA GLY A 247 -10.21 1.96 20.78
C GLY A 247 -9.59 0.94 19.81
N MET A 248 -10.19 -0.24 19.72
CA MET A 248 -9.86 -1.27 18.71
C MET A 248 -10.06 -0.77 17.28
N PRO A 249 -9.49 -1.40 16.23
CA PRO A 249 -9.72 -0.97 14.86
C PRO A 249 -11.18 -1.14 14.45
N ASP A 250 -11.74 -0.11 13.84
CA ASP A 250 -13.05 -0.15 13.20
C ASP A 250 -12.91 -0.80 11.82
N LEU A 251 -13.08 -2.14 11.79
CA LEU A 251 -12.95 -2.93 10.57
C LEU A 251 -14.02 -2.58 9.53
N ALA A 252 -15.19 -2.08 9.93
CA ALA A 252 -16.24 -1.65 9.00
C ALA A 252 -15.83 -0.41 8.19
N ARG A 253 -14.84 0.34 8.68
CA ARG A 253 -14.30 1.56 8.04
C ARG A 253 -12.85 1.38 7.57
N ILE A 254 -12.39 0.14 7.42
CA ILE A 254 -11.07 -0.15 6.89
C ILE A 254 -10.92 0.42 5.46
N ARG A 255 -9.75 0.98 5.18
CA ARG A 255 -9.39 1.57 3.88
C ARG A 255 -8.10 0.93 3.39
N ALA A 256 -7.97 0.82 2.07
CA ALA A 256 -6.76 0.37 1.41
C ALA A 256 -6.35 1.32 0.29
N PHE A 257 -5.05 1.55 0.16
CA PHE A 257 -4.44 2.41 -0.85
C PHE A 257 -3.25 1.73 -1.52
N VAL A 258 -3.10 1.92 -2.83
CA VAL A 258 -1.89 1.60 -3.58
C VAL A 258 -1.02 2.85 -3.64
N ALA A 259 0.13 2.78 -2.99
CA ALA A 259 1.15 3.80 -3.02
C ALA A 259 2.18 3.52 -4.13
N ARG A 260 2.68 4.58 -4.76
CA ARG A 260 3.81 4.52 -5.70
C ARG A 260 5.14 4.64 -4.95
N GLY A 261 6.22 4.21 -5.59
CA GLY A 261 7.58 4.29 -5.03
C GLY A 261 8.11 5.71 -4.77
N ASP A 262 7.46 6.75 -5.32
CA ASP A 262 7.78 8.16 -5.06
C ASP A 262 6.91 8.78 -3.94
N GLN A 263 6.12 7.96 -3.25
CA GLN A 263 5.28 8.36 -2.13
C GLN A 263 5.78 7.67 -0.87
N ALA A 264 5.97 8.44 0.18
CA ALA A 264 6.13 7.96 1.55
C ALA A 264 4.80 8.12 2.29
N VAL A 265 4.61 7.31 3.34
CA VAL A 265 3.49 7.46 4.27
C VAL A 265 4.00 7.72 5.67
N THR A 266 3.38 8.68 6.36
CA THR A 266 3.48 8.84 7.81
C THR A 266 2.13 8.47 8.41
N TYR A 267 2.06 7.40 9.18
CA TYR A 267 0.88 7.10 10.00
C TYR A 267 0.82 8.07 11.18
N GLY A 268 -0.37 8.61 11.46
CA GLY A 268 -0.61 9.39 12.67
C GLY A 268 -0.45 8.51 13.91
N ALA A 269 -0.06 9.10 15.04
CA ALA A 269 0.00 8.36 16.31
C ALA A 269 -1.34 7.67 16.61
N GLY A 270 -1.28 6.39 16.97
CA GLY A 270 -2.43 5.53 17.26
C GLY A 270 -3.25 5.07 16.05
N THR A 271 -2.87 5.42 14.82
CA THR A 271 -3.55 4.92 13.61
C THR A 271 -3.32 3.43 13.44
N TRP A 272 -4.39 2.66 13.32
CA TRP A 272 -4.31 1.24 12.96
C TRP A 272 -3.93 1.08 11.50
N HIS A 273 -2.95 0.23 11.23
CA HIS A 273 -2.46 -0.06 9.89
C HIS A 273 -1.91 -1.48 9.78
N ALA A 274 -1.91 -2.04 8.57
CA ALA A 274 -1.27 -3.34 8.36
C ALA A 274 0.27 -3.19 8.27
N PRO A 275 1.04 -4.20 8.70
CA PRO A 275 2.48 -4.27 8.41
C PRO A 275 2.76 -4.12 6.91
N MET A 276 3.93 -3.58 6.54
CA MET A 276 4.22 -3.21 5.14
C MET A 276 3.99 -4.34 4.13
N VAL A 277 3.26 -4.01 3.07
CA VAL A 277 2.88 -4.91 1.98
C VAL A 277 3.56 -4.45 0.70
N ALA A 278 4.79 -4.92 0.46
CA ALA A 278 5.47 -4.68 -0.80
C ALA A 278 4.76 -5.43 -1.94
N LEU A 279 4.59 -4.77 -3.09
CA LEU A 279 3.98 -5.37 -4.29
C LEU A 279 5.06 -5.52 -5.37
N GLY A 280 5.05 -6.67 -6.03
CA GLY A 280 5.98 -6.98 -7.10
C GLY A 280 6.03 -8.46 -7.43
N PRO A 281 6.88 -8.86 -8.39
CA PRO A 281 7.13 -10.25 -8.69
C PRO A 281 7.63 -11.03 -7.45
N PRO A 282 7.35 -12.34 -7.35
CA PRO A 282 7.91 -13.20 -6.31
C PRO A 282 9.44 -13.05 -6.23
N GLY A 283 9.98 -12.98 -5.01
CA GLY A 283 11.42 -12.82 -4.77
C GLY A 283 11.94 -11.38 -4.87
N SER A 284 11.11 -10.41 -5.28
CA SER A 284 11.48 -8.98 -5.22
C SER A 284 11.23 -8.39 -3.83
N ALA A 285 11.86 -7.24 -3.54
CA ALA A 285 11.67 -6.49 -2.30
C ALA A 285 11.58 -4.97 -2.55
N ILE A 286 11.11 -4.25 -1.53
CA ILE A 286 11.20 -2.79 -1.41
C ILE A 286 11.89 -2.47 -0.08
N GLU A 287 12.86 -1.57 -0.13
CA GLU A 287 13.57 -1.08 1.03
C GLU A 287 12.92 0.22 1.52
N PHE A 288 12.62 0.30 2.81
CA PHE A 288 12.05 1.48 3.45
C PHE A 288 12.99 1.98 4.54
N VAL A 289 13.36 3.26 4.48
CA VAL A 289 13.84 3.97 5.66
C VAL A 289 12.64 4.29 6.51
N VAL A 290 12.69 3.88 7.78
CA VAL A 290 11.61 4.05 8.73
C VAL A 290 12.03 5.03 9.82
N THR A 291 11.19 6.02 10.10
CA THR A 291 11.40 6.93 11.24
C THR A 291 10.25 6.82 12.23
N GLN A 292 10.59 6.69 13.50
CA GLN A 292 9.66 6.64 14.63
C GLN A 292 10.38 7.03 15.93
N PHE A 293 9.64 7.31 16.99
CA PHE A 293 10.17 7.31 18.35
C PHE A 293 9.89 5.96 19.01
N ALA A 294 10.81 5.48 19.85
CA ALA A 294 10.60 4.26 20.63
C ALA A 294 11.23 4.41 22.00
N ASN A 295 10.58 3.83 23.02
CA ASN A 295 11.09 3.76 24.38
C ASN A 295 11.42 2.33 24.82
N ASP A 296 11.29 1.36 23.91
CA ASP A 296 11.59 -0.05 24.10
C ASP A 296 10.66 -0.75 25.13
N VAL A 297 9.51 -0.12 25.46
CA VAL A 297 8.43 -0.72 26.27
C VAL A 297 7.41 -1.35 25.32
N PRO A 298 7.30 -2.70 25.24
CA PRO A 298 6.63 -3.37 24.13
C PRO A 298 5.20 -2.92 23.83
N ARG A 299 4.34 -2.76 24.86
CA ARG A 299 2.92 -2.37 24.67
C ARG A 299 2.73 -0.87 24.41
N GLU A 300 3.73 -0.05 24.73
CA GLU A 300 3.72 1.39 24.42
C GLU A 300 4.25 1.61 23.00
N ASP A 301 5.31 0.90 22.62
CA ASP A 301 5.86 0.97 21.28
C ASP A 301 4.91 0.42 20.22
N CYS A 302 4.31 -0.77 20.42
CA CYS A 302 3.48 -1.38 19.39
C CYS A 302 2.35 -2.27 19.97
N GLN A 303 1.13 -2.00 19.50
CA GLN A 303 -0.05 -2.79 19.80
C GLN A 303 -0.56 -3.45 18.52
N GLU A 304 -0.66 -4.77 18.54
CA GLU A 304 -0.99 -5.56 17.36
C GLU A 304 -2.28 -6.36 17.61
N VAL A 305 -3.14 -6.46 16.62
CA VAL A 305 -4.31 -7.34 16.66
C VAL A 305 -4.25 -8.34 15.53
N ALA A 306 -4.52 -9.61 15.85
CA ALA A 306 -4.71 -10.65 14.87
C ALA A 306 -6.18 -10.64 14.41
N LEU A 307 -6.40 -10.82 13.11
CA LEU A 307 -7.72 -10.97 12.50
C LEU A 307 -7.94 -12.45 12.21
N GLU A 308 -8.84 -13.07 12.96
CA GLU A 308 -9.09 -14.51 12.87
C GLU A 308 -10.27 -14.79 11.95
N SER A 309 -10.02 -15.60 10.93
CA SER A 309 -11.05 -16.08 10.01
C SER A 309 -11.83 -17.24 10.61
N TRP A 310 -13.12 -17.30 10.29
CA TRP A 310 -13.99 -18.42 10.62
C TRP A 310 -14.34 -19.15 9.33
N GLU A 311 -14.28 -20.47 9.36
CA GLU A 311 -14.81 -21.33 8.30
C GLU A 311 -16.14 -21.86 8.81
N GLU A 312 -17.25 -21.58 8.11
CA GLU A 312 -18.51 -22.24 8.41
C GLU A 312 -18.46 -23.68 7.86
N ASP A 313 -18.85 -24.66 8.67
CA ASP A 313 -18.77 -26.09 8.34
C ASP A 313 -19.68 -26.54 7.16
N VAL A 314 -20.43 -25.63 6.51
CA VAL A 314 -21.34 -25.97 5.41
C VAL A 314 -21.44 -24.82 4.39
N GLU A 315 -20.80 -24.98 3.22
CA GLU A 315 -20.94 -24.19 1.97
C GLU A 315 -20.79 -22.64 2.02
N GLY A 316 -20.64 -22.03 3.19
CA GLY A 316 -20.37 -20.60 3.38
C GLY A 316 -18.87 -20.30 3.38
N GLY A 317 -18.42 -19.40 2.51
CA GLY A 317 -17.00 -19.05 2.37
C GLY A 317 -16.32 -18.56 3.65
N SER A 318 -14.98 -18.64 3.70
CA SER A 318 -14.19 -18.19 4.84
C SER A 318 -14.37 -16.68 5.11
N SER A 319 -14.62 -16.30 6.37
CA SER A 319 -14.74 -14.89 6.77
C SER A 319 -13.36 -14.23 6.83
N ARG A 320 -12.97 -13.60 5.73
CA ARG A 320 -11.66 -12.93 5.57
C ARG A 320 -11.84 -11.48 5.13
N ILE A 321 -10.86 -10.64 5.45
CA ILE A 321 -10.74 -9.30 4.88
C ILE A 321 -9.76 -9.36 3.71
N MET A 322 -10.29 -9.21 2.50
CA MET A 322 -9.53 -9.25 1.26
C MET A 322 -9.43 -7.86 0.64
N VAL A 323 -8.24 -7.49 0.21
CA VAL A 323 -7.98 -6.25 -0.54
C VAL A 323 -7.74 -6.59 -2.00
N ARG A 324 -8.64 -6.13 -2.87
CA ARG A 324 -8.47 -6.14 -4.32
C ARG A 324 -7.47 -5.07 -4.73
N ILE A 325 -6.40 -5.48 -5.40
CA ILE A 325 -5.33 -4.60 -5.87
C ILE A 325 -5.52 -4.38 -7.38
N PRO A 326 -5.76 -3.13 -7.83
CA PRO A 326 -5.88 -2.82 -9.24
C PRO A 326 -4.58 -3.06 -10.02
N ASP A 327 -4.72 -3.49 -11.28
CA ASP A 327 -3.60 -3.67 -12.20
C ASP A 327 -2.85 -2.36 -12.46
N ALA A 328 -1.54 -2.47 -12.67
CA ALA A 328 -0.65 -1.33 -12.88
C ALA A 328 -1.04 -0.45 -14.09
N SER A 329 -1.62 -1.07 -15.13
CA SER A 329 -1.94 -0.42 -16.41
C SER A 329 -3.03 0.65 -16.32
N ARG A 330 -3.81 0.69 -15.23
CA ARG A 330 -4.84 1.72 -15.02
C ARG A 330 -4.35 2.96 -14.28
N SER A 331 -3.14 2.95 -13.70
CA SER A 331 -2.66 4.04 -12.83
C SER A 331 -1.76 5.07 -13.54
N SER A 332 -1.53 4.93 -14.85
CA SER A 332 -0.70 5.84 -15.66
C SER A 332 -1.48 7.00 -16.31
N LYS A 333 -2.80 7.09 -16.10
CA LYS A 333 -3.67 8.15 -16.62
C LYS A 333 -4.31 8.98 -15.49
N LEU A 334 -3.52 9.50 -14.56
CA LEU A 334 -3.92 10.56 -13.63
C LEU A 334 -2.72 11.47 -13.32
#